data_AF-A0A7Y2DM31-F1
#
_entry.id   AF-A0A7Y2DM31-F1
#
_cell.length_a   1.000
_cell.length_b   1.000
_cell.length_c   1.000
_cell.angle_alpha   90.00
_cell.angle_beta   90.00
_cell.angle_gamma   90.00
#
_symmetry.space_group_name_H-M   'P 1'
#
loop_
_entity.id
_entity.type
_entity.pdbx_description
1 polymer ?
#
loop_
_entity_poly.entity_id
_entity_poly.type
_entity_poly.pdbx_seq_one_letter_code
_entity_poly.pdbx_strand_id
1 'polypeptide(L)'
;KQLIDHGADLTAPRHVLHYLYFSDEQSAQMAAAEVAAPFSAEVRSPSEGVTEWLVLCEAHDHMLNPETVRGDTDFFESLAERHGGDHDGWEASV
;
A
#
# COMPACT_ATOMS: atom_id res chain seq x y z
N LYS A 1 -2.39 -9.83 -10.09
CA LYS A 1 -1.08 -10.47 -9.77
C LYS A 1 -0.20 -10.57 -11.03
N GLN A 2 0.33 -9.47 -11.58
CA GLN A 2 1.13 -9.47 -12.83
C GLN A 2 2.14 -8.30 -12.83
N LEU A 3 3.29 -8.48 -12.17
CA LEU A 3 4.51 -7.66 -12.35
C LEU A 3 5.79 -8.53 -12.47
N ILE A 4 5.66 -9.86 -12.36
CA ILE A 4 6.80 -10.80 -12.46
C ILE A 4 7.07 -11.19 -13.93
N ASP A 5 6.06 -11.19 -14.81
CA ASP A 5 6.18 -11.70 -16.19
C ASP A 5 6.86 -10.74 -17.18
N HIS A 6 7.27 -9.53 -16.78
CA HIS A 6 7.85 -8.53 -17.71
C HIS A 6 9.32 -8.22 -17.50
N GLY A 7 10.03 -8.94 -16.63
CA GLY A 7 11.48 -8.73 -16.47
C GLY A 7 11.81 -7.26 -16.16
N ALA A 8 10.90 -6.57 -15.46
CA ALA A 8 11.14 -5.22 -15.00
C ALA A 8 12.36 -5.29 -14.08
N ASP A 9 13.39 -4.50 -14.41
CA ASP A 9 14.58 -4.43 -13.60
C ASP A 9 14.20 -3.95 -12.19
N LEU A 10 14.21 -4.90 -11.26
CA LEU A 10 13.84 -4.76 -9.86
C LEU A 10 14.95 -4.07 -9.04
N THR A 11 16.02 -3.59 -9.68
CA THR A 11 17.21 -3.03 -9.00
C THR A 11 17.26 -1.50 -8.98
N ALA A 12 16.33 -0.80 -9.62
CA ALA A 12 16.22 0.65 -9.55
C ALA A 12 15.20 1.08 -8.49
N PRO A 13 15.48 2.13 -7.68
CA PRO A 13 14.47 2.76 -6.83
C PRO A 13 13.27 3.23 -7.65
N ARG A 14 12.07 3.02 -7.12
CA ARG A 14 10.81 3.34 -7.80
C ARG A 14 9.88 4.10 -6.87
N HIS A 15 8.96 4.82 -7.50
CA HIS A 15 7.77 5.30 -6.83
C HIS A 15 6.77 4.15 -6.68
N VAL A 16 6.39 3.84 -5.44
CA VAL A 16 5.55 2.71 -5.06
C VAL A 16 4.33 3.22 -4.28
N LEU A 17 3.17 2.65 -4.60
CA LEU A 17 1.90 2.92 -3.94
C LEU A 17 1.30 1.61 -3.40
N HIS A 18 0.77 1.62 -2.17
CA HIS A 18 -0.07 0.55 -1.62
C HIS A 18 -1.47 1.09 -1.28
N TYR A 19 -2.49 0.27 -1.51
CA TYR A 19 -3.90 0.64 -1.36
C TYR A 19 -4.53 -0.24 -0.28
N LEU A 20 -4.96 0.38 0.81
CA LEU A 20 -5.68 -0.30 1.88
C LEU A 20 -7.08 0.31 2.02
N TYR A 21 -8.10 -0.54 2.08
CA TYR A 21 -9.50 -0.12 2.17
C TYR A 21 -10.11 -0.48 3.51
N PHE A 22 -10.91 0.43 4.07
CA PHE A 22 -11.54 0.28 5.38
C PHE A 22 -13.01 0.70 5.34
N SER A 23 -13.85 0.05 6.16
CA SER A 23 -15.28 0.36 6.24
C SER A 23 -15.59 1.72 6.89
N ASP A 24 -14.65 2.26 7.68
CA ASP A 24 -14.85 3.49 8.44
C ASP A 24 -13.58 4.33 8.57
N GLU A 25 -13.77 5.60 8.89
CA GLU A 25 -12.70 6.60 9.02
C GLU A 25 -11.75 6.27 10.16
N GLN A 26 -12.26 5.75 11.27
CA GLN A 26 -11.45 5.52 12.46
C GLN A 26 -10.40 4.45 12.20
N SER A 27 -10.79 3.32 11.61
CA SER A 27 -9.86 2.27 11.21
C SER A 27 -8.84 2.77 10.19
N ALA A 28 -9.26 3.55 9.20
CA ALA A 28 -8.35 4.12 8.21
C ALA A 28 -7.31 5.06 8.85
N GLN A 29 -7.73 5.94 9.77
CA GLN A 29 -6.84 6.85 10.48
C GLN A 29 -5.86 6.10 11.40
N MET A 30 -6.33 5.06 12.09
CA MET A 30 -5.48 4.23 12.95
C MET A 30 -4.43 3.45 12.15
N ALA A 31 -4.83 2.87 11.00
CA ALA A 31 -3.90 2.19 10.11
C ALA A 31 -2.86 3.17 9.54
N ALA A 32 -3.28 4.34 9.08
CA ALA A 32 -2.38 5.37 8.54
C ALA A 32 -1.35 5.85 9.58
N ALA A 33 -1.73 5.93 10.86
CA ALA A 33 -0.83 6.32 11.94
C ALA A 33 0.26 5.27 12.26
N GLU A 34 0.06 4.01 11.89
CA GLU A 34 1.04 2.93 12.03
C GLU A 34 1.98 2.79 10.82
N VAL A 35 1.70 3.50 9.72
CA VAL A 35 2.60 3.51 8.56
C VAL A 35 3.90 4.20 8.95
N ALA A 36 5.01 3.53 8.65
CA ALA A 36 6.34 3.99 8.98
C ALA A 36 7.17 4.23 7.72
N ALA A 37 8.26 5.00 7.88
CA ALA A 37 9.23 5.21 6.83
C ALA A 37 9.74 3.87 6.24
N PRO A 38 9.95 3.78 4.92
CA PRO A 38 10.02 4.89 3.97
C PRO A 38 8.65 5.39 3.44
N PHE A 39 7.54 4.78 3.83
CA PHE A 39 6.22 5.15 3.34
C PHE A 39 5.62 6.33 4.11
N SER A 40 4.89 7.19 3.39
CA SER A 40 3.91 8.12 3.95
C SER A 40 2.50 7.62 3.68
N ALA A 41 1.52 8.00 4.50
CA ALA A 41 0.13 7.61 4.34
C ALA A 41 -0.80 8.82 4.15
N GLU A 42 -1.74 8.71 3.22
CA GLU A 42 -2.83 9.66 2.99
C GLU A 42 -4.18 8.95 3.18
N VAL A 43 -5.03 9.47 4.07
CA VAL A 43 -6.40 8.98 4.24
C VAL A 43 -7.34 9.77 3.33
N ARG A 44 -8.12 9.05 2.51
CA ARG A 44 -9.12 9.61 1.60
C ARG A 44 -10.51 9.09 1.95
N SER A 45 -11.47 10.01 1.99
CA SER A 45 -12.88 9.67 2.22
C SER A 45 -13.47 8.92 1.02
N PRO A 46 -14.52 8.10 1.25
CA PRO A 46 -15.35 7.53 0.20
C PRO A 46 -15.80 8.61 -0.82
N SER A 47 -15.96 8.20 -2.08
CA SER A 47 -16.36 9.09 -3.18
C SER A 47 -17.42 8.43 -4.07
N GLU A 48 -17.88 9.11 -5.12
CA GLU A 48 -18.93 8.55 -5.97
C GLU A 48 -18.48 7.22 -6.61
N GLY A 49 -19.16 6.12 -6.25
CA GLY A 49 -18.84 4.77 -6.69
C GLY A 49 -17.87 3.99 -5.81
N VAL A 50 -17.28 4.60 -4.77
CA VAL A 50 -16.40 3.93 -3.80
C VAL A 50 -16.95 4.15 -2.39
N THR A 51 -17.37 3.09 -1.72
CA THR A 51 -18.00 3.15 -0.40
C THR A 51 -17.02 3.09 0.77
N GLU A 52 -15.77 2.72 0.51
CA GLU A 52 -14.75 2.47 1.51
C GLU A 52 -13.79 3.65 1.65
N TRP A 53 -13.22 3.80 2.85
CA TRP A 53 -12.11 4.71 3.13
C TRP A 53 -10.83 4.13 2.58
N LEU A 54 -10.03 4.96 1.91
CA LEU A 54 -8.73 4.55 1.36
C LEU A 54 -7.61 5.10 2.22
N VAL A 55 -6.65 4.25 2.57
CA VAL A 55 -5.31 4.64 3.01
C VAL A 55 -4.36 4.37 1.85
N LEU A 56 -3.87 5.44 1.22
CA LEU A 56 -2.86 5.36 0.18
C LEU A 56 -1.47 5.52 0.81
N CYS A 57 -0.64 4.49 0.72
CA CYS A 57 0.74 4.53 1.22
C CYS A 57 1.70 4.73 0.06
N GLU A 58 2.61 5.71 0.16
CA GLU A 58 3.46 6.18 -0.94
C GLU A 58 4.94 6.24 -0.54
N ALA A 59 5.84 5.81 -1.43
CA ALA A 59 7.30 5.97 -1.29
C ALA A 59 7.95 6.21 -2.66
N HIS A 60 8.78 7.26 -2.83
CA HIS A 60 9.34 7.66 -4.14
C HIS A 60 10.68 7.02 -4.53
N ASP A 61 11.45 6.50 -3.57
CA ASP A 61 12.79 5.93 -3.80
C ASP A 61 12.90 4.51 -3.20
N HIS A 62 11.86 3.71 -3.39
CA HIS A 62 11.78 2.39 -2.77
C HIS A 62 12.36 1.31 -3.67
N MET A 63 13.23 0.46 -3.11
CA MET A 63 13.85 -0.64 -3.85
C MET A 63 12.87 -1.81 -3.92
N LEU A 64 12.56 -2.26 -5.14
CA LEU A 64 11.62 -3.36 -5.36
C LEU A 64 12.34 -4.63 -5.76
N ASN A 65 12.93 -5.36 -4.81
CA ASN A 65 13.44 -6.71 -5.04
C ASN A 65 12.46 -7.75 -4.46
N PRO A 66 12.62 -9.06 -4.76
CA PRO A 66 11.68 -10.09 -4.29
C PRO A 66 11.52 -10.17 -2.76
N GLU A 67 12.53 -9.76 -2.00
CA GLU A 67 12.48 -9.74 -0.54
C GLU A 67 11.70 -8.53 -0.04
N THR A 68 11.98 -7.33 -0.55
CA THR A 68 11.27 -6.11 -0.16
C THR A 68 9.80 -6.17 -0.57
N VAL A 69 9.50 -6.56 -1.81
CA VAL A 69 8.11 -6.75 -2.28
C VAL A 69 7.32 -7.66 -1.35
N ARG A 70 7.91 -8.78 -0.92
CA ARG A 70 7.27 -9.71 0.02
C ARG A 70 7.09 -9.05 1.38
N GLY A 71 8.14 -8.46 1.93
CA GLY A 71 8.09 -7.80 3.25
C GLY A 71 7.08 -6.66 3.31
N ASP A 72 7.00 -5.84 2.27
CA ASP A 72 6.03 -4.75 2.17
C ASP A 72 4.61 -5.31 2.06
N THR A 73 4.40 -6.33 1.22
CA THR A 73 3.10 -7.00 1.09
C THR A 73 2.66 -7.59 2.43
N ASP A 74 3.51 -8.39 3.08
CA ASP A 74 3.20 -9.00 4.39
C ASP A 74 2.92 -7.92 5.45
N PHE A 75 3.66 -6.81 5.43
CA PHE A 75 3.45 -5.68 6.34
C PHE A 75 2.08 -5.02 6.13
N PHE A 76 1.73 -4.68 4.88
CA PHE A 76 0.48 -3.98 4.59
C PHE A 76 -0.75 -4.89 4.70
N GLU A 77 -0.65 -6.17 4.34
CA GLU A 77 -1.67 -7.19 4.64
C GLU A 77 -1.90 -7.26 6.16
N SER A 78 -0.83 -7.41 6.96
CA SER A 78 -0.94 -7.46 8.41
C SER A 78 -1.49 -6.17 9.02
N LEU A 79 -1.14 -5.00 8.44
CA LEU A 79 -1.64 -3.70 8.89
C LEU A 79 -3.14 -3.57 8.62
N ALA A 80 -3.59 -3.96 7.42
CA ALA A 80 -5.00 -3.98 7.05
C ALA A 80 -5.79 -4.92 7.98
N GLU A 81 -5.31 -6.16 8.16
CA GLU A 81 -5.96 -7.15 9.03
C GLU A 81 -6.12 -6.66 10.48
N ARG A 82 -5.10 -6.00 11.05
CA ARG A 82 -5.16 -5.47 12.44
C ARG A 82 -6.28 -4.44 12.64
N HIS A 83 -6.58 -3.66 11.60
CA HIS A 83 -7.58 -2.58 11.65
C HIS A 83 -8.88 -2.94 10.93
N GLY A 84 -9.05 -4.21 10.52
CA GLY A 84 -10.26 -4.70 9.87
C GLY A 84 -10.48 -4.17 8.45
N GLY A 85 -9.40 -3.89 7.73
CA GLY A 85 -9.42 -3.52 6.32
C GLY A 85 -8.78 -4.57 5.43
N ASP A 86 -8.73 -4.26 4.13
CA ASP A 86 -8.16 -5.12 3.10
C ASP A 86 -7.01 -4.42 2.37
N HIS A 87 -5.91 -5.15 2.15
CA HIS A 87 -4.84 -4.73 1.24
C HIS A 87 -5.18 -5.21 -0.17
N ASP A 88 -5.59 -4.30 -1.06
CA ASP A 88 -6.03 -4.66 -2.42
C ASP A 88 -4.83 -4.90 -3.36
N GLY A 89 -3.73 -4.21 -3.10
CA GLY A 89 -2.49 -4.41 -3.83
C GLY A 89 -1.56 -3.21 -3.81
N TRP A 90 -0.64 -3.21 -4.76
CA TRP A 90 0.36 -2.17 -4.91
C TRP A 90 0.66 -1.90 -6.39
N GLU A 91 1.10 -0.68 -6.66
CA GLU A 91 1.55 -0.20 -7.97
C GLU A 91 2.96 0.34 -7.86
N ALA A 92 3.71 0.30 -8.95
CA ALA A 92 5.01 0.95 -9.03
C ALA A 92 5.20 1.61 -10.39
N SER A 93 5.85 2.78 -10.39
CA SER A 93 6.27 3.44 -11.63
C SER A 93 7.26 2.56 -12.41
N VAL A 94 7.18 2.62 -13.74
CA VAL A 94 8.11 1.97 -14.66
C VAL A 94 9.39 2.77 -14.86
#